data_AF-A0A7S3BLC7-F1
#
_entry.id   AF-A0A7S3BLC7-F1
#
_cell.length_a   1.000
_cell.length_b   1.000
_cell.length_c   1.000
_cell.angle_alpha   90.00
_cell.angle_beta   90.00
_cell.angle_gamma   90.00
#
_symmetry.space_group_name_H-M   'P 1'
#
loop_
_entity.id
_entity.type
_entity.pdbx_description
1 polymer ?
#
loop_
_entity_poly.entity_id
_entity_poly.type
_entity_poly.pdbx_seq_one_letter_code
_entity_poly.pdbx_strand_id
1 'polypeptide(L)'
;GATSLITNSTSIWRDGPPPGPSDQAICPVTGSAINITDATPSVGFVHGQALYFSSAMAADSYRASPRDYWLAPTDMPLPGMDGMRGLPDLRGTTVECPRSGEQLVVDMKTPRVLHKHGQAVYFCCYGCITAFWKEPSAVIAPPVP
;
A
#
# COMPACT_ATOMS: atom_id res chain seq x y z
N GLY A 1 -12.14 40.10 30.93
CA GLY A 1 -12.56 38.73 31.25
C GLY A 1 -12.49 37.93 29.98
N ALA A 2 -11.62 36.93 29.93
CA ALA A 2 -11.39 36.11 28.75
C ALA A 2 -12.57 35.16 28.54
N THR A 3 -13.26 35.30 27.40
CA THR A 3 -14.34 34.41 26.99
C THR A 3 -13.70 33.20 26.30
N SER A 4 -13.52 32.10 27.05
CA SER A 4 -13.06 30.82 26.50
C SER A 4 -14.07 30.28 25.49
N LEU A 5 -13.68 30.23 24.22
CA LEU A 5 -14.34 29.46 23.18
C LEU A 5 -13.99 27.97 23.39
N ILE A 6 -14.89 27.25 24.05
CA ILE A 6 -14.88 25.78 24.05
C ILE A 6 -15.45 25.30 22.71
N THR A 7 -14.58 25.08 21.72
CA THR A 7 -14.96 24.42 20.47
C THR A 7 -15.06 22.91 20.71
N ASN A 8 -16.29 22.49 21.01
CA ASN A 8 -16.93 21.20 20.78
C ASN A 8 -16.09 20.10 20.07
N SER A 9 -15.50 19.18 20.83
CA SER A 9 -14.72 18.03 20.33
C SER A 9 -15.56 16.81 19.91
N THR A 10 -16.79 16.97 19.43
CA THR A 10 -17.72 15.85 19.17
C THR A 10 -17.64 15.21 17.78
N SER A 11 -16.59 15.48 16.99
CA SER A 11 -16.49 15.02 15.60
C SER A 11 -15.30 14.11 15.29
N ILE A 12 -14.72 13.40 16.27
CA ILE A 12 -13.31 13.03 16.07
C ILE A 12 -13.06 12.11 14.87
N TRP A 13 -13.90 11.11 14.51
CA TRP A 13 -13.78 10.41 13.20
C TRP A 13 -15.07 9.70 12.75
N ARG A 14 -16.03 10.40 12.09
CA ARG A 14 -17.17 9.72 11.41
C ARG A 14 -16.71 8.90 10.20
N ASP A 15 -15.60 9.29 9.58
CA ASP A 15 -15.11 8.78 8.31
C ASP A 15 -13.76 8.03 8.43
N GLY A 16 -13.35 7.71 9.67
CA GLY A 16 -12.06 7.07 9.98
C GLY A 16 -10.90 8.04 10.15
N PRO A 17 -9.70 7.58 10.57
CA PRO A 17 -8.54 8.44 10.81
C PRO A 17 -8.09 9.16 9.53
N PRO A 18 -7.43 10.33 9.66
CA PRO A 18 -7.17 11.23 8.53
C PRO A 18 -6.25 10.56 7.49
N PRO A 19 -6.21 11.00 6.23
CA PRO A 19 -5.22 10.54 5.26
C PRO A 19 -3.78 10.65 5.79
N GLY A 20 -2.96 9.62 5.54
CA GLY A 20 -1.52 9.61 5.77
C GLY A 20 -0.76 10.17 4.57
N PRO A 21 0.59 10.18 4.61
CA PRO A 21 1.41 10.65 3.51
C PRO A 21 1.34 9.69 2.31
N SER A 22 1.26 10.25 1.09
CA SER A 22 1.25 9.52 -0.18
C SER A 22 2.64 9.39 -0.82
N ASP A 23 3.64 10.08 -0.28
CA ASP A 23 5.02 10.19 -0.78
C ASP A 23 6.03 9.46 0.13
N GLN A 24 5.57 8.74 1.14
CA GLN A 24 6.40 7.95 2.02
C GLN A 24 6.09 6.47 1.90
N ALA A 25 7.12 5.63 1.99
CA ALA A 25 7.01 4.18 1.98
C ALA A 25 7.99 3.57 2.98
N ILE A 26 7.78 2.30 3.34
CA ILE A 26 8.80 1.49 3.98
C ILE A 26 9.05 0.27 3.10
N CYS A 27 10.32 -0.01 2.83
CA CYS A 27 10.74 -1.10 1.95
C CYS A 27 10.17 -2.44 2.45
N PRO A 28 9.44 -3.23 1.62
CA PRO A 28 8.85 -4.49 2.06
C PRO A 28 9.89 -5.56 2.40
N VAL A 29 11.09 -5.42 1.82
CA VAL A 29 12.19 -6.39 1.97
C VAL A 29 13.11 -6.03 3.13
N THR A 30 13.44 -4.75 3.29
CA THR A 30 14.47 -4.31 4.25
C THR A 30 13.92 -3.59 5.47
N GLY A 31 12.65 -3.16 5.46
CA GLY A 31 12.07 -2.32 6.51
C GLY A 31 12.63 -0.90 6.57
N SER A 32 13.43 -0.47 5.59
CA SER A 32 14.01 0.88 5.53
C SER A 32 12.95 1.91 5.10
N ALA A 33 12.91 3.06 5.77
CA ALA A 33 12.07 4.19 5.36
C ALA A 33 12.53 4.76 4.01
N ILE A 34 11.57 5.17 3.18
CA ILE A 34 11.75 5.66 1.81
C ILE A 34 10.94 6.94 1.65
N ASN A 35 11.57 7.97 1.08
CA ASN A 35 10.88 9.10 0.46
C ASN A 35 10.73 8.80 -1.03
N ILE A 36 9.50 8.74 -1.53
CA ILE A 36 9.19 8.37 -2.91
C ILE A 36 9.56 9.53 -3.83
N THR A 37 10.30 9.21 -4.89
CA THR A 37 10.72 10.11 -5.97
C THR A 37 10.67 9.35 -7.29
N ASP A 38 10.81 10.04 -8.41
CA ASP A 38 10.86 9.41 -9.73
C ASP A 38 12.04 8.42 -9.91
N ALA A 39 13.08 8.56 -9.09
CA ALA A 39 14.25 7.68 -9.09
C ALA A 39 14.13 6.50 -8.11
N THR A 40 13.05 6.42 -7.33
CA THR A 40 12.88 5.37 -6.32
C THR A 40 12.69 4.01 -6.99
N PRO A 41 13.53 3.00 -6.66
CA PRO A 41 13.38 1.66 -7.20
C PRO A 41 11.98 1.12 -6.93
N SER A 42 11.34 0.57 -7.96
CA SER A 42 9.97 0.09 -7.85
C SER A 42 9.76 -1.27 -8.53
N VAL A 43 8.72 -1.97 -8.09
CA VAL A 43 8.14 -3.12 -8.79
C VAL A 43 6.76 -2.69 -9.24
N GLY A 44 6.63 -2.49 -10.54
CA GLY A 44 5.35 -2.21 -11.18
C GLY A 44 4.47 -3.45 -11.26
N PHE A 45 3.18 -3.21 -11.32
CA PHE A 45 2.14 -4.17 -11.62
C PHE A 45 1.53 -3.79 -12.97
N VAL A 46 0.95 -4.77 -13.66
CA VAL A 46 0.15 -4.50 -14.87
C VAL A 46 -0.93 -3.48 -14.51
N HIS A 47 -1.22 -2.55 -15.42
CA HIS A 47 -2.13 -1.41 -15.19
C HIS A 47 -1.65 -0.37 -14.15
N GLY A 48 -0.35 -0.34 -13.82
CA GLY A 48 0.32 0.87 -13.35
C GLY A 48 0.48 1.03 -11.83
N GLN A 49 -0.13 0.19 -10.99
CA GLN A 49 0.20 0.19 -9.56
C GLN A 49 1.68 -0.18 -9.34
N ALA A 50 2.29 0.27 -8.25
CA ALA A 50 3.69 0.00 -7.96
C ALA A 50 3.96 -0.15 -6.45
N LEU A 51 4.94 -0.98 -6.13
CA LEU A 51 5.60 -1.02 -4.82
C LEU A 51 6.95 -0.34 -4.91
N TYR A 52 7.37 0.32 -3.84
CA TYR A 52 8.62 1.08 -3.75
C TYR A 52 9.63 0.39 -2.83
N PHE A 53 10.89 0.43 -3.21
CA PHE A 53 11.97 -0.30 -2.56
C PHE A 53 13.15 0.62 -2.28
N SER A 54 13.92 0.29 -1.24
CA SER A 54 15.12 1.03 -0.85
C SER A 54 16.28 0.83 -1.84
N SER A 55 16.22 -0.20 -2.69
CA SER A 55 17.24 -0.51 -3.70
C SER A 55 16.67 -1.40 -4.82
N ALA A 56 17.37 -1.43 -5.96
CA ALA A 56 17.06 -2.37 -7.05
C ALA A 56 17.17 -3.84 -6.59
N MET A 57 18.17 -4.17 -5.77
CA MET A 57 18.32 -5.52 -5.20
C MET A 57 17.13 -5.95 -4.34
N ALA A 58 16.57 -5.02 -3.56
CA ALA A 58 15.36 -5.28 -2.80
C ALA A 58 14.15 -5.51 -3.72
N ALA A 59 14.01 -4.71 -4.79
CA ALA A 59 12.98 -4.93 -5.80
C ALA A 59 13.11 -6.32 -6.48
N ASP A 60 14.34 -6.74 -6.80
CA ASP A 60 14.59 -8.05 -7.40
C ASP A 60 14.34 -9.21 -6.44
N SER A 61 14.70 -9.03 -5.16
CA SER A 61 14.36 -10.00 -4.11
C SER A 61 12.84 -10.21 -4.01
N TYR A 62 12.07 -9.11 -4.08
CA TYR A 62 10.62 -9.20 -4.13
C TYR A 62 10.10 -9.90 -5.38
N ARG A 63 10.66 -9.63 -6.57
CA ARG A 63 10.27 -10.32 -7.80
C ARG A 63 10.51 -11.83 -7.72
N ALA A 64 11.62 -12.24 -7.10
CA ALA A 64 11.99 -13.63 -6.95
C ALA A 64 11.01 -14.39 -6.03
N SER A 65 10.65 -13.79 -4.89
CA SER A 65 9.80 -14.43 -3.87
C SER A 65 8.79 -13.45 -3.25
N PRO A 66 7.77 -12.99 -3.99
CA PRO A 66 6.88 -11.92 -3.53
C PRO A 66 6.08 -12.31 -2.28
N ARG A 67 5.75 -13.60 -2.14
CA ARG A 67 4.99 -14.14 -1.01
C ARG A 67 5.71 -13.98 0.33
N ASP A 68 7.04 -13.99 0.32
CA ASP A 68 7.85 -13.88 1.54
C ASP A 68 7.74 -12.49 2.18
N TYR A 69 7.23 -11.52 1.43
CA TYR A 69 7.09 -10.12 1.84
C TYR A 69 5.63 -9.69 2.02
N TRP A 70 4.67 -10.61 1.97
CA TRP A 70 3.30 -10.33 2.38
C TRP A 70 3.20 -10.33 3.91
N LEU A 71 2.30 -9.51 4.45
CA LEU A 71 2.03 -9.51 5.88
C LEU A 71 1.32 -10.82 6.25
N ALA A 72 1.96 -11.64 7.08
CA ALA A 72 1.39 -12.90 7.51
C ALA A 72 0.31 -12.68 8.59
N PRO A 73 -0.62 -13.64 8.81
CA PRO A 73 -1.63 -13.54 9.86
C PRO A 73 -1.06 -13.41 11.28
N THR A 74 0.18 -13.85 11.49
CA THR A 74 0.90 -13.75 12.78
C THR A 74 1.73 -12.48 12.91
N ASP A 75 1.93 -11.75 11.81
CA ASP A 75 2.71 -10.52 11.83
C ASP A 75 1.85 -9.38 12.37
N MET A 76 2.43 -8.58 13.26
CA MET A 76 1.78 -7.34 13.66
C MET A 76 1.89 -6.32 12.53
N PRO A 77 0.82 -5.57 12.22
CA PRO A 77 0.93 -4.43 11.34
C PRO A 77 1.84 -3.35 11.96
N LEU A 78 2.24 -2.37 11.15
CA LEU A 78 3.06 -1.26 11.62
C LEU A 78 2.44 -0.60 12.87
N PRO A 79 3.24 -0.29 13.90
CA PRO A 79 2.73 0.45 15.06
C PRO A 79 2.39 1.90 14.67
N GLY A 80 1.35 2.46 15.31
CA GLY A 80 0.91 3.84 15.11
C GLY A 80 -0.51 3.95 14.56
N MET A 81 -0.98 5.19 14.34
CA MET A 81 -2.28 5.44 13.69
C MET A 81 -2.32 4.87 12.25
N ASP A 82 -1.14 4.59 11.69
CA ASP A 82 -0.89 4.06 10.35
C ASP A 82 -0.94 2.53 10.24
N GLY A 83 -1.05 1.78 11.35
CA GLY A 83 -1.05 0.31 11.29
C GLY A 83 -2.19 -0.30 10.47
N MET A 84 -3.28 0.43 10.27
CA MET A 84 -4.40 0.03 9.42
C MET A 84 -4.38 0.69 8.03
N ARG A 85 -3.46 1.65 7.82
CA ARG A 85 -3.30 2.42 6.58
C ARG A 85 -2.14 1.84 5.78
N GLY A 86 -2.29 1.86 4.45
CA GLY A 86 -1.14 1.60 3.59
C GLY A 86 -0.14 2.74 3.71
N LEU A 87 1.15 2.47 3.56
CA LEU A 87 2.18 3.50 3.42
C LEU A 87 2.95 3.22 2.12
N PRO A 88 2.73 3.96 1.01
CA PRO A 88 2.00 5.23 0.93
C PRO A 88 0.48 5.07 1.12
N ASP A 89 -0.16 6.12 1.65
CA ASP A 89 -1.62 6.17 1.77
C ASP A 89 -2.23 6.60 0.44
N LEU A 90 -2.90 5.66 -0.24
CA LEU A 90 -3.55 5.88 -1.52
C LEU A 90 -5.05 6.16 -1.39
N ARG A 91 -5.60 6.35 -0.18
CA ARG A 91 -7.04 6.60 -0.01
C ARG A 91 -7.52 7.83 -0.78
N GLY A 92 -8.67 7.70 -1.42
CA GLY A 92 -9.27 8.72 -2.26
C GLY A 92 -8.66 8.82 -3.66
N THR A 93 -7.61 8.06 -3.97
CA THR A 93 -7.05 7.98 -5.32
C THR A 93 -7.76 6.92 -6.15
N THR A 94 -7.74 7.09 -7.47
CA THR A 94 -8.21 6.09 -8.43
C THR A 94 -7.03 5.26 -8.92
N VAL A 95 -7.14 3.94 -8.83
CA VAL A 95 -6.14 2.98 -9.32
C VAL A 95 -6.82 1.93 -10.19
N GLU A 96 -6.05 1.24 -11.02
CA GLU A 96 -6.54 0.12 -11.84
C GLU A 96 -6.17 -1.22 -11.22
N CYS A 97 -7.10 -2.16 -11.23
CA CYS A 97 -6.88 -3.51 -10.75
C CYS A 97 -5.78 -4.21 -11.57
N PRO A 98 -4.71 -4.76 -10.96
CA PRO A 98 -3.60 -5.34 -11.69
C PRO A 98 -3.97 -6.55 -12.56
N ARG A 99 -5.10 -7.18 -12.26
CA ARG A 99 -5.56 -8.37 -12.97
C ARG A 99 -6.57 -8.06 -14.07
N SER A 100 -7.55 -7.22 -13.78
CA SER A 100 -8.68 -6.96 -14.68
C SER A 100 -8.57 -5.64 -15.44
N GLY A 101 -7.72 -4.71 -15.01
CA GLY A 101 -7.67 -3.32 -15.51
C GLY A 101 -8.87 -2.48 -15.09
N GLU A 102 -9.76 -2.99 -14.24
CA GLU A 102 -10.91 -2.23 -13.76
C GLU A 102 -10.48 -1.10 -12.83
N GLN A 103 -11.01 0.11 -13.06
CA GLN A 103 -10.75 1.28 -12.22
C GLN A 103 -11.51 1.19 -10.90
N LEU A 104 -10.84 1.50 -9.79
CA LEU A 104 -11.41 1.54 -8.45
C LEU A 104 -10.89 2.75 -7.67
N VAL A 105 -11.74 3.30 -6.80
CA VAL A 105 -11.34 4.33 -5.83
C VAL A 105 -10.91 3.64 -4.55
N VAL A 106 -9.69 3.93 -4.10
CA VAL A 106 -9.12 3.32 -2.89
C VAL A 106 -9.78 3.90 -1.65
N ASP A 107 -10.30 3.02 -0.81
CA ASP A 107 -10.84 3.31 0.52
C ASP A 107 -10.35 2.29 1.55
N MET A 108 -10.88 2.38 2.78
CA MET A 108 -10.52 1.46 3.87
C MET A 108 -11.02 0.02 3.68
N LYS A 109 -12.02 -0.20 2.82
CA LYS A 109 -12.66 -1.50 2.58
C LYS A 109 -12.15 -2.17 1.30
N THR A 110 -11.38 -1.44 0.51
CA THR A 110 -10.89 -1.86 -0.79
C THR A 110 -10.05 -3.14 -0.61
N PRO A 111 -10.40 -4.22 -1.33
CA PRO A 111 -9.63 -5.46 -1.27
C PRO A 111 -8.17 -5.19 -1.63
N ARG A 112 -7.24 -5.65 -0.78
CA ARG A 112 -5.82 -5.45 -0.98
C ARG A 112 -4.99 -6.60 -0.42
N VAL A 113 -3.80 -6.77 -0.97
CA VAL A 113 -2.72 -7.54 -0.33
C VAL A 113 -1.80 -6.55 0.35
N LEU A 114 -1.63 -6.72 1.66
CA LEU A 114 -0.74 -5.92 2.49
C LEU A 114 0.62 -6.59 2.55
N HIS A 115 1.66 -5.80 2.34
CA HIS A 115 3.05 -6.22 2.43
C HIS A 115 3.59 -5.93 3.82
N LYS A 116 4.66 -6.63 4.17
CA LYS A 116 5.47 -6.31 5.34
C LYS A 116 5.82 -4.82 5.29
N HIS A 117 5.74 -4.18 6.45
CA HIS A 117 5.99 -2.74 6.57
C HIS A 117 5.01 -1.83 5.81
N GLY A 118 3.80 -2.32 5.50
CA GLY A 118 2.63 -1.45 5.29
C GLY A 118 2.33 -1.02 3.87
N GLN A 119 3.15 -1.33 2.86
CA GLN A 119 2.75 -1.11 1.47
C GLN A 119 1.62 -2.05 1.05
N ALA A 120 0.77 -1.67 0.11
CA ALA A 120 -0.34 -2.50 -0.34
C ALA A 120 -0.56 -2.43 -1.85
N VAL A 121 -1.05 -3.54 -2.41
CA VAL A 121 -1.55 -3.63 -3.78
C VAL A 121 -3.06 -3.84 -3.74
N TYR A 122 -3.80 -3.00 -4.45
CA TYR A 122 -5.25 -2.95 -4.41
C TYR A 122 -5.89 -3.68 -5.58
N PHE A 123 -7.03 -4.32 -5.34
CA PHE A 123 -7.75 -5.12 -6.31
C PHE A 123 -9.24 -4.79 -6.27
N CYS A 124 -9.92 -4.89 -7.42
CA CYS A 124 -11.36 -4.63 -7.49
C CYS A 124 -12.19 -5.68 -6.72
N CYS A 125 -11.67 -6.91 -6.53
CA CYS A 125 -12.39 -7.98 -5.84
C CYS A 125 -11.46 -9.04 -5.21
N TYR A 126 -12.01 -9.84 -4.29
CA TYR A 126 -11.30 -10.96 -3.65
C TYR A 126 -10.90 -12.09 -4.60
N GLY A 127 -11.61 -12.24 -5.73
CA GLY A 127 -11.22 -13.18 -6.78
C GLY A 127 -9.87 -12.82 -7.39
N CYS A 128 -9.64 -11.52 -7.65
CA CYS A 128 -8.36 -11.02 -8.14
C CYS A 128 -7.25 -11.21 -7.09
N ILE A 129 -7.54 -10.96 -5.81
CA ILE A 129 -6.59 -11.25 -4.71
C ILE A 129 -6.20 -12.72 -4.67
N THR A 130 -7.19 -13.62 -4.69
CA THR A 130 -6.95 -15.07 -4.61
C THR A 130 -6.07 -15.54 -5.76
N ALA A 131 -6.30 -14.97 -6.94
CA ALA A 131 -5.55 -15.34 -8.12
C ALA A 131 -4.14 -14.72 -8.14
N PHE A 132 -3.94 -13.51 -7.62
CA PHE A 132 -2.61 -12.95 -7.32
C PHE A 132 -1.88 -13.76 -6.25
N TRP A 133 -2.60 -14.22 -5.22
CA TRP A 133 -2.05 -15.09 -4.18
C TRP A 133 -1.49 -16.38 -4.77
N LYS A 134 -2.22 -17.00 -5.70
CA LYS A 134 -1.83 -18.25 -6.40
C LYS A 134 -0.70 -18.06 -7.41
N GLU A 135 -0.68 -16.97 -8.14
CA GLU A 135 0.29 -16.71 -9.20
C GLU A 135 0.62 -15.22 -9.29
N PRO A 136 1.55 -14.72 -8.44
CA PRO A 136 1.84 -13.30 -8.37
C PRO A 136 2.57 -12.77 -9.62
N SER A 137 3.38 -13.62 -10.25
CA SER A 137 4.10 -13.31 -11.49
C SER A 137 3.19 -12.93 -12.66
N ALA A 138 1.92 -13.36 -12.65
CA ALA A 138 0.97 -13.06 -13.73
C ALA A 138 0.59 -11.57 -13.82
N VAL A 139 0.77 -10.80 -12.74
CA VAL A 139 0.41 -9.37 -12.69
C VAL A 139 1.55 -8.47 -12.24
N ILE A 140 2.70 -9.03 -11.85
CA ILE A 140 3.93 -8.26 -11.65
C ILE A 140 4.49 -7.93 -13.04
N ALA A 141 4.66 -6.64 -13.33
CA ALA A 141 5.20 -6.20 -14.60
C ALA A 141 6.69 -6.63 -14.71
N PRO A 142 7.16 -6.97 -15.92
CA PRO A 142 8.58 -7.23 -16.13
C PRO A 142 9.41 -6.01 -15.72
N PRO A 143 10.68 -6.19 -15.31
CA PRO A 143 11.57 -5.06 -15.07
C PRO A 143 11.61 -4.15 -16.30
N VAL A 144 11.45 -2.84 -16.08
CA VAL A 144 11.69 -1.86 -17.14
C VAL A 144 13.22 -1.86 -17.40
N PRO A 145 13.67 -2.09 -18.65
CA PRO A 145 15.10 -2.11 -18.98
C PRO A 145 15.77 -0.75 -18.84
#